data_AF-A0AAD1YQQ4-F1
#
_entry.id   AF-A0AAD1YQQ4-F1
#
_cell.length_a   1.000
_cell.length_b   1.000
_cell.length_c   1.000
_cell.angle_alpha   90.00
_cell.angle_beta   90.00
_cell.angle_gamma   90.00
#
_symmetry.space_group_name_H-M   'P 1'
#
loop_
_entity.id
_entity.type
_entity.pdbx_description
1 polymer ?
#
loop_
_entity_poly.entity_id
_entity_poly.type
_entity_poly.pdbx_seq_one_letter_code
_entity_poly.pdbx_strand_id
1 'polypeptide(L)'
;MGSCDKKLEECLYQEWMSLREQELSELNHAIKLREQAQQNDAEMRRLVDKLMQHFEDYVEKRRYLAHKDVSAFFSPTWCTTFANSVCRVAGCRPSSYFSLVYALCGSEIVSKRVGDAKTSGFSLLSAFQLSSLDNLQRRTIGEEEKLSTQMATLPLALIAQKSGPKHESCPIVRDALKKINQAMVSSMEEADILRQNTVKEIISILKPMQALDFMASAKKLRQARGKESDNDHGRH
;
A
#
# COMPACT_ATOMS: atom_id res chain seq x y z
N MET A 1 8.00 -20.48 26.01
CA MET A 1 8.46 -19.34 25.20
C MET A 1 7.34 -18.72 24.33
N GLY A 2 6.37 -19.48 23.79
CA GLY A 2 5.34 -18.93 22.88
C GLY A 2 4.19 -18.07 23.46
N SER A 3 4.18 -17.72 24.76
CA SER A 3 3.14 -16.84 25.35
C SER A 3 3.57 -15.37 25.47
N CYS A 4 4.88 -15.10 25.44
CA CYS A 4 5.41 -13.74 25.52
C CYS A 4 5.48 -13.11 24.12
N ASP A 5 5.86 -13.90 23.11
CA ASP A 5 5.88 -13.47 21.71
C ASP A 5 4.48 -13.10 21.20
N LYS A 6 3.44 -13.89 21.52
CA LYS A 6 2.04 -13.58 21.13
C LYS A 6 1.51 -12.27 21.74
N LYS A 7 1.83 -12.01 23.01
CA LYS A 7 1.44 -10.74 23.67
C LYS A 7 2.18 -9.54 23.08
N LEU A 8 3.45 -9.73 22.71
CA LEU A 8 4.23 -8.69 22.05
C LEU A 8 3.68 -8.40 20.64
N GLU A 9 3.31 -9.43 19.88
CA GLU A 9 2.67 -9.30 18.56
C GLU A 9 1.32 -8.58 18.65
N GLU A 10 0.48 -8.92 19.64
CA GLU A 10 -0.79 -8.23 19.91
C GLU A 10 -0.58 -6.75 20.29
N CYS A 11 0.37 -6.45 21.17
CA CYS A 11 0.70 -5.07 21.54
C CYS A 11 1.20 -4.25 20.35
N LEU A 12 2.10 -4.81 19.54
CA LEU A 12 2.61 -4.16 18.33
C LEU A 12 1.51 -3.91 17.29
N TYR A 13 0.57 -4.85 17.16
CA TYR A 13 -0.60 -4.69 16.31
C TYR A 13 -1.50 -3.55 16.80
N GLN A 14 -1.80 -3.49 18.10
CA GLN A 14 -2.62 -2.43 18.69
C GLN A 14 -1.96 -1.05 18.57
N GLU A 15 -0.65 -0.96 18.82
CA GLU A 15 0.12 0.27 18.60
C GLU A 15 0.05 0.70 17.13
N TRP A 16 0.24 -0.24 16.19
CA TRP A 16 0.15 0.06 14.77
C TRP A 16 -1.25 0.51 14.35
N MET A 17 -2.31 -0.12 14.85
CA MET A 17 -3.70 0.28 14.59
C MET A 17 -4.01 1.67 15.15
N SER A 18 -3.59 1.94 16.38
CA SER A 18 -3.80 3.25 17.02
C SER A 18 -3.10 4.39 16.25
N LEU A 19 -1.87 4.16 15.77
CA LEU A 19 -1.14 5.12 14.95
C LEU A 19 -1.91 5.41 13.65
N ARG A 20 -2.43 4.38 13.00
CA ARG A 20 -3.17 4.51 11.73
C ARG A 20 -4.48 5.30 11.90
N GLU A 21 -5.17 5.09 13.01
CA GLU A 21 -6.38 5.84 13.36
C GLU A 21 -6.07 7.29 13.71
N GLN A 22 -5.02 7.55 14.48
CA GLN A 22 -4.57 8.91 14.79
C GLN A 22 -4.24 9.69 13.53
N GLU A 23 -3.44 9.13 12.62
CA GLU A 23 -3.08 9.79 11.37
C GLU A 23 -4.31 10.09 10.49
N LEU A 24 -5.28 9.18 10.45
CA LEU A 24 -6.52 9.40 9.71
C LEU A 24 -7.39 10.48 10.36
N SER A 25 -7.41 10.56 11.69
CA SER A 25 -8.08 11.61 12.44
C SER A 25 -7.44 12.99 12.16
N GLU A 26 -6.11 13.08 12.20
CA GLU A 26 -5.35 14.29 11.85
C GLU A 26 -5.65 14.75 10.42
N LEU A 27 -5.66 13.83 9.46
CA LEU A 27 -6.04 14.10 8.06
C LEU A 27 -7.46 14.63 7.92
N ASN A 28 -8.43 13.97 8.55
CA ASN A 28 -9.83 14.41 8.50
C ASN A 28 -10.03 15.76 9.20
N HIS A 29 -9.29 16.04 10.27
CA HIS A 29 -9.31 17.33 10.95
C HIS A 29 -8.77 18.44 10.05
N ALA A 30 -7.63 18.22 9.37
CA ALA A 30 -7.09 19.17 8.40
C ALA A 30 -8.07 19.44 7.23
N ILE A 31 -8.77 18.40 6.75
CA ILE A 31 -9.81 18.55 5.73
C ILE A 31 -11.02 19.36 6.25
N LYS A 32 -11.40 19.21 7.52
CA LYS A 32 -12.49 20.01 8.14
C LYS A 32 -12.09 21.46 8.37
N LEU A 33 -10.88 21.73 8.86
CA LEU A 33 -10.36 23.10 9.03
C LEU A 33 -10.34 23.86 7.69
N ARG A 34 -10.04 23.13 6.61
CA ARG A 34 -10.16 23.62 5.23
C ARG A 34 -11.59 24.03 4.87
N GLU A 35 -12.62 23.28 5.23
CA GLU A 35 -14.04 23.65 4.99
C GLU A 35 -14.42 24.96 5.71
N GLN A 36 -13.68 25.29 6.79
CA GLN A 36 -13.85 26.51 7.59
C GLN A 36 -12.99 27.69 7.10
N ALA A 37 -12.46 27.63 5.87
CA ALA A 37 -11.67 28.68 5.21
C ALA A 37 -10.32 29.07 5.87
N GLN A 38 -9.84 28.29 6.83
CA GLN A 38 -8.46 28.41 7.33
C GLN A 38 -7.52 27.64 6.40
N GLN A 39 -7.16 28.25 5.27
CA GLN A 39 -6.20 27.66 4.34
C GLN A 39 -4.76 27.96 4.76
N ASN A 40 -4.03 26.92 5.16
CA ASN A 40 -2.60 26.99 5.43
C ASN A 40 -1.86 25.92 4.62
N ASP A 41 -1.50 26.27 3.39
CA ASP A 41 -0.75 25.41 2.46
C ASP A 41 0.53 24.85 3.09
N ALA A 42 1.19 25.61 3.97
CA ALA A 42 2.40 25.18 4.66
C ALA A 42 2.12 24.04 5.67
N GLU A 43 1.00 24.11 6.39
CA GLU A 43 0.57 23.06 7.31
C GLU A 43 0.17 21.79 6.57
N MET A 44 -0.51 21.93 5.42
CA MET A 44 -0.90 20.79 4.58
C MET A 44 0.31 20.08 4.00
N ARG A 45 1.31 20.83 3.51
CA ARG A 45 2.61 20.26 3.08
C ARG A 45 3.28 19.51 4.23
N ARG A 46 3.35 20.11 5.42
CA ARG A 46 3.92 19.47 6.61
C ARG A 46 3.21 18.15 6.95
N LEU A 47 1.88 18.11 6.84
CA LEU A 47 1.11 16.89 7.07
C LEU A 47 1.39 15.83 6.01
N VAL A 48 1.42 16.21 4.73
CA VAL A 48 1.76 15.30 3.63
C VAL A 48 3.17 14.72 3.82
N ASP A 49 4.15 15.55 4.17
CA ASP A 49 5.54 15.13 4.42
C ASP A 49 5.62 14.16 5.61
N LYS A 50 4.91 14.45 6.72
CA LYS A 50 4.80 13.54 7.88
C LYS A 50 4.26 12.17 7.47
N LEU A 51 3.20 12.15 6.66
CA LEU A 51 2.59 10.90 6.20
C LEU A 51 3.49 10.11 5.26
N MET A 52 4.28 10.82 4.44
CA MET A 52 5.30 10.20 3.59
C MET A 52 6.43 9.59 4.41
N GLN A 53 6.92 10.30 5.43
CA GLN A 53 7.93 9.77 6.36
C GLN A 53 7.43 8.49 7.03
N HIS A 54 6.19 8.48 7.53
CA HIS A 54 5.61 7.28 8.14
C HIS A 54 5.47 6.12 7.14
N PHE A 55 5.21 6.41 5.86
CA PHE A 55 5.17 5.37 4.82
C PHE A 55 6.56 4.79 4.55
N GLU A 56 7.60 5.62 4.58
CA GLU A 56 9.00 5.20 4.49
C GLU A 56 9.40 4.32 5.68
N ASP A 57 9.12 4.77 6.90
CA ASP A 57 9.40 4.02 8.12
C ASP A 57 8.68 2.66 8.13
N TYR A 58 7.45 2.61 7.62
CA TYR A 58 6.69 1.37 7.46
C TYR A 58 7.39 0.41 6.50
N VAL A 59 7.82 0.88 5.33
CA VAL A 59 8.50 0.04 4.34
C VAL A 59 9.85 -0.47 4.88
N GLU A 60 10.61 0.36 5.59
CA GLU A 60 11.89 -0.06 6.16
C GLU A 60 11.72 -1.13 7.25
N LYS A 61 10.76 -0.95 8.17
CA LYS A 61 10.40 -2.00 9.15
C LYS A 61 9.97 -3.28 8.46
N ARG A 62 9.17 -3.14 7.41
CA ARG A 62 8.65 -4.26 6.64
C ARG A 62 9.75 -5.00 5.89
N ARG A 63 10.74 -4.28 5.34
CA ARG A 63 11.96 -4.84 4.75
C ARG A 63 12.72 -5.69 5.75
N TYR A 64 12.99 -5.14 6.94
CA TYR A 64 13.68 -5.86 8.01
C TYR A 64 12.98 -7.17 8.39
N LEU A 65 11.64 -7.15 8.48
CA LEU A 65 10.85 -8.34 8.79
C LEU A 65 10.82 -9.36 7.63
N ALA A 66 10.82 -8.90 6.38
CA ALA A 66 10.83 -9.79 5.21
C ALA A 66 12.08 -10.65 5.13
N HIS A 67 13.23 -10.14 5.58
CA HIS A 67 14.47 -10.93 5.69
C HIS A 67 14.38 -12.04 6.76
N LYS A 68 13.44 -11.94 7.72
CA LYS A 68 13.18 -13.00 8.70
C LYS A 68 12.17 -14.01 8.18
N ASP A 69 11.02 -13.52 7.69
CA ASP A 69 9.97 -14.33 7.07
C ASP A 69 9.23 -13.52 6.00
N VAL A 70 9.55 -13.81 4.74
CA VAL A 70 8.92 -13.15 3.59
C VAL A 70 7.53 -13.74 3.28
N SER A 71 7.29 -15.00 3.64
CA SER A 71 6.08 -15.72 3.23
C SER A 71 4.81 -15.10 3.84
N ALA A 72 4.92 -14.63 5.09
CA ALA A 72 3.87 -13.92 5.80
C ALA A 72 3.37 -12.65 5.08
N PHE A 73 4.19 -12.01 4.25
CA PHE A 73 3.80 -10.80 3.52
C PHE A 73 3.09 -11.10 2.20
N PHE A 74 3.29 -12.28 1.61
CA PHE A 74 2.63 -12.69 0.37
C PHE A 74 1.26 -13.31 0.61
N SER A 75 1.03 -13.85 1.81
CA SER A 75 -0.27 -14.39 2.23
C SER A 75 -0.57 -14.00 3.68
N PRO A 76 -0.76 -12.70 3.96
CA PRO A 76 -1.03 -12.24 5.32
C PRO A 76 -2.32 -12.86 5.84
N THR A 77 -2.25 -13.42 7.04
CA THR A 77 -3.39 -14.09 7.69
C THR A 77 -4.45 -13.12 8.19
N TRP A 78 -4.16 -11.82 8.20
CA TRP A 78 -5.06 -10.74 8.63
C TRP A 78 -5.79 -10.07 7.45
N CYS A 79 -5.69 -10.60 6.24
CA CYS A 79 -6.41 -10.10 5.07
C CYS A 79 -7.44 -11.13 4.58
N THR A 80 -8.60 -10.65 4.09
CA THR A 80 -9.58 -11.53 3.43
C THR A 80 -8.99 -12.29 2.26
N THR A 81 -9.56 -13.45 1.92
CA THR A 81 -9.20 -14.20 0.71
C THR A 81 -9.32 -13.33 -0.54
N PHE A 82 -10.34 -12.47 -0.61
CA PHE A 82 -10.49 -11.51 -1.69
C PHE A 82 -9.38 -10.45 -1.69
N ALA A 83 -9.07 -9.86 -0.53
CA ALA A 83 -7.98 -8.89 -0.41
C ALA A 83 -6.63 -9.51 -0.81
N ASN A 84 -6.38 -10.77 -0.41
CA ASN A 84 -5.18 -11.52 -0.77
C ASN A 84 -5.13 -11.84 -2.27
N SER A 85 -6.26 -12.15 -2.91
CA SER A 85 -6.28 -12.46 -4.35
C SER A 85 -6.04 -11.23 -5.24
N VAL A 86 -6.43 -10.05 -4.78
CA VAL A 86 -6.17 -8.78 -5.48
C VAL A 86 -4.82 -8.14 -5.10
N CYS A 87 -4.22 -8.58 -4.00
CA CYS A 87 -2.86 -8.22 -3.62
C CYS A 87 -1.87 -8.87 -4.60
N ARG A 88 -1.04 -8.03 -5.24
CA ARG A 88 0.14 -8.49 -6.00
C ARG A 88 1.34 -8.53 -5.05
N VAL A 89 2.54 -8.81 -5.55
CA VAL A 89 3.85 -8.88 -4.84
C VAL A 89 3.82 -8.24 -3.43
N ALA A 90 3.32 -9.01 -2.46
CA ALA A 90 3.09 -8.63 -1.07
C ALA A 90 2.34 -7.30 -0.78
N GLY A 91 1.38 -6.85 -1.58
CA GLY A 91 0.63 -5.62 -1.30
C GLY A 91 -0.24 -5.10 -2.44
N CYS A 92 -0.70 -3.85 -2.32
CA CYS A 92 -1.51 -3.23 -3.36
C CYS A 92 -0.70 -2.98 -4.65
N ARG A 93 -1.39 -3.02 -5.78
CA ARG A 93 -0.84 -2.71 -7.10
C ARG A 93 -0.67 -1.18 -7.24
N PRO A 94 0.53 -0.63 -7.50
CA PRO A 94 0.75 0.82 -7.64
C PRO A 94 -0.23 1.53 -8.61
N SER A 95 -0.66 0.87 -9.68
CA SER A 95 -1.61 1.41 -10.66
C SER A 95 -3.00 1.70 -10.06
N SER A 96 -3.36 1.06 -8.95
CA SER A 96 -4.60 1.36 -8.23
C SER A 96 -4.62 2.76 -7.60
N TYR A 97 -3.46 3.38 -7.39
CA TYR A 97 -3.38 4.77 -6.90
C TYR A 97 -3.94 5.75 -7.94
N PHE A 98 -3.70 5.53 -9.23
CA PHE A 98 -4.26 6.39 -10.29
C PHE A 98 -5.78 6.20 -10.39
N SER A 99 -6.28 4.97 -10.26
CA SER A 99 -7.72 4.72 -10.19
C SER A 99 -8.37 5.50 -9.05
N LEU A 100 -7.71 5.57 -7.89
CA LEU A 100 -8.18 6.39 -6.77
C LEU A 100 -8.16 7.90 -7.12
N VAL A 101 -7.07 8.40 -7.70
CA VAL A 101 -6.96 9.80 -8.16
C VAL A 101 -8.10 10.14 -9.13
N TYR A 102 -8.34 9.32 -10.15
CA TYR A 102 -9.40 9.58 -11.12
C TYR A 102 -10.80 9.43 -10.52
N ALA A 103 -11.01 8.51 -9.58
CA ALA A 103 -12.28 8.39 -8.86
C ALA A 103 -12.57 9.65 -8.02
N LEU A 104 -11.55 10.21 -7.36
CA LEU A 104 -11.67 11.47 -6.64
C LEU A 104 -12.03 12.63 -7.59
N CYS A 105 -11.42 12.70 -8.77
CA CYS A 105 -11.84 13.66 -9.80
C CYS A 105 -13.28 13.46 -10.26
N GLY A 106 -13.66 12.21 -10.55
CA GLY A 106 -14.96 11.87 -11.13
C GLY A 106 -16.11 12.11 -10.16
N SER A 107 -15.93 11.75 -8.88
CA SER A 107 -16.91 11.97 -7.81
C SER A 107 -17.29 13.45 -7.67
N GLU A 108 -16.32 14.35 -7.87
CA GLU A 108 -16.57 15.79 -7.82
C GLU A 108 -17.31 16.33 -9.04
N ILE A 109 -17.04 15.80 -10.24
CA ILE A 109 -17.75 16.19 -11.46
C ILE A 109 -19.24 15.82 -11.34
N VAL A 110 -19.53 14.65 -10.75
CA VAL A 110 -20.90 14.21 -10.49
C VAL A 110 -21.56 15.08 -9.42
N SER A 111 -20.88 15.36 -8.29
CA SER A 111 -21.41 16.22 -7.23
C SER A 111 -21.69 17.65 -7.70
N LYS A 112 -20.82 18.24 -8.55
CA LYS A 112 -21.03 19.58 -9.14
C LYS A 112 -22.19 19.62 -10.14
N ARG A 113 -22.45 18.54 -10.88
CA ARG A 113 -23.59 18.45 -11.81
C ARG A 113 -24.93 18.29 -11.10
N VAL A 114 -24.94 17.72 -9.90
CA VAL A 114 -26.15 17.47 -9.10
C VAL A 114 -26.49 18.64 -8.18
N GLY A 115 -25.66 19.69 -8.12
CA GLY A 115 -25.92 20.89 -7.30
C GLY A 115 -25.64 20.72 -5.81
N ASP A 116 -25.07 19.58 -5.40
CA ASP A 116 -24.60 19.37 -4.03
C ASP A 116 -23.29 20.14 -3.81
N ALA A 117 -23.39 21.24 -3.05
CA ALA A 117 -22.32 22.20 -2.77
C ALA A 117 -21.23 21.68 -1.80
N LYS A 118 -21.00 20.36 -1.70
CA LYS A 118 -19.82 19.81 -1.00
C LYS A 118 -18.68 19.69 -1.99
N THR A 119 -18.10 20.84 -2.33
CA THR A 119 -16.92 20.90 -3.17
C THR A 119 -15.73 20.38 -2.37
N SER A 120 -15.38 19.10 -2.50
CA SER A 120 -14.03 18.65 -2.11
C SER A 120 -12.99 19.39 -2.97
N GLY A 121 -11.79 19.57 -2.44
CA GLY A 121 -10.76 20.44 -2.99
C GLY A 121 -9.99 19.79 -4.13
N PHE A 122 -10.39 18.59 -4.55
CA PHE A 122 -9.84 17.82 -5.65
C PHE A 122 -10.34 18.34 -7.01
N SER A 123 -10.72 19.63 -7.06
CA SER A 123 -11.33 20.25 -8.22
C SER A 123 -10.40 20.14 -9.43
N LEU A 124 -10.92 19.49 -10.47
CA LEU A 124 -10.42 19.38 -11.85
C LEU A 124 -8.88 19.41 -11.97
N LEU A 125 -8.28 18.24 -12.13
CA LEU A 125 -6.87 18.14 -12.53
C LEU A 125 -6.63 18.99 -13.78
N SER A 126 -5.56 19.78 -13.77
CA SER A 126 -5.18 20.54 -14.95
C SER A 126 -4.78 19.59 -16.09
N ALA A 127 -4.82 20.07 -17.34
CA ALA A 127 -4.37 19.27 -18.49
C ALA A 127 -2.92 18.77 -18.31
N PHE A 128 -2.07 19.58 -17.69
CA PHE A 128 -0.69 19.21 -17.34
C PHE A 128 -0.62 18.12 -16.27
N GLN A 129 -1.45 18.20 -15.22
CA GLN A 129 -1.52 17.17 -14.19
C GLN A 129 -2.01 15.84 -14.78
N LEU A 130 -3.02 15.88 -15.65
CA LEU A 130 -3.55 14.69 -16.33
C LEU A 130 -2.51 14.03 -17.24
N SER A 131 -1.80 14.81 -18.07
CA SER A 131 -0.75 14.24 -18.94
C SER A 131 0.43 13.68 -18.14
N SER A 132 0.80 14.35 -17.04
CA SER A 132 1.86 13.88 -16.14
C SER A 132 1.46 12.58 -15.43
N LEU A 133 0.22 12.50 -14.93
CA LEU A 133 -0.32 11.29 -14.30
C LEU A 133 -0.45 10.13 -15.28
N ASP A 134 -0.90 10.38 -16.52
CA ASP A 134 -0.99 9.35 -17.56
C ASP A 134 0.38 8.80 -17.93
N ASN A 135 1.39 9.68 -18.10
CA ASN A 135 2.76 9.25 -18.35
C ASN A 135 3.30 8.40 -17.18
N LEU A 136 3.12 8.89 -15.95
CA LEU A 136 3.54 8.19 -14.74
C LEU A 136 2.84 6.82 -14.60
N GLN A 137 1.55 6.74 -14.92
CA GLN A 137 0.78 5.51 -14.89
C GLN A 137 1.33 4.49 -15.90
N ARG A 138 1.61 4.90 -17.14
CA ARG A 138 2.19 3.99 -18.16
C ARG A 138 3.53 3.42 -17.71
N ARG A 139 4.43 4.27 -17.19
CA ARG A 139 5.73 3.81 -16.64
C ARG A 139 5.53 2.83 -15.48
N THR A 140 4.64 3.17 -14.55
CA THR A 140 4.33 2.36 -13.38
C THR A 140 3.81 0.98 -13.80
N ILE A 141 2.91 0.91 -14.78
CA ILE A 141 2.40 -0.36 -15.32
C ILE A 141 3.52 -1.20 -15.94
N GLY A 142 4.45 -0.57 -16.68
CA GLY A 142 5.62 -1.28 -17.24
C GLY A 142 6.50 -1.91 -16.17
N GLU A 143 6.81 -1.19 -15.09
CA GLU A 143 7.59 -1.76 -13.97
C GLU A 143 6.80 -2.83 -13.21
N GLU A 144 5.47 -2.69 -13.06
CA GLU A 144 4.63 -3.75 -12.49
C GLU A 144 4.65 -5.05 -13.29
N GLU A 145 4.64 -4.95 -14.62
CA GLU A 145 4.72 -6.10 -15.52
C GLU A 145 6.07 -6.79 -15.39
N LYS A 146 7.17 -6.03 -15.38
CA LYS A 146 8.51 -6.54 -15.14
C LYS A 146 8.62 -7.31 -13.82
N LEU A 147 8.12 -6.73 -12.73
CA LEU A 147 8.06 -7.41 -11.41
C LEU A 147 7.22 -8.68 -11.45
N SER A 148 6.11 -8.66 -12.19
CA SER A 148 5.24 -9.84 -12.34
C SER A 148 5.95 -10.96 -13.12
N THR A 149 6.69 -10.63 -14.18
CA THR A 149 7.49 -11.58 -14.94
C THR A 149 8.64 -12.17 -14.12
N GLN A 150 9.34 -11.35 -13.33
CA GLN A 150 10.39 -11.82 -12.42
C GLN A 150 9.83 -12.80 -11.37
N MET A 151 8.67 -12.49 -10.78
CA MET A 151 8.00 -13.38 -9.84
C MET A 151 7.53 -14.69 -10.47
N ALA A 152 7.02 -14.65 -11.70
CA ALA A 152 6.60 -15.85 -12.43
C ALA A 152 7.77 -16.76 -12.85
N THR A 153 8.97 -16.18 -13.00
CA THR A 153 10.21 -16.89 -13.38
C THR A 153 11.04 -17.32 -12.17
N LEU A 154 10.52 -17.15 -10.94
CA LEU A 154 11.12 -17.72 -9.76
C LEU A 154 11.38 -19.23 -9.97
N PRO A 155 12.49 -19.77 -9.45
CA PRO A 155 12.96 -21.12 -9.75
C PRO A 155 12.13 -22.24 -9.09
N LEU A 156 10.80 -22.13 -9.12
CA LEU A 156 9.83 -23.15 -8.74
C LEU A 156 10.04 -24.44 -9.55
N ALA A 157 10.36 -24.31 -10.84
CA ALA A 157 10.68 -25.44 -11.72
C ALA A 157 11.94 -26.21 -11.29
N LEU A 158 12.92 -25.53 -10.69
CA LEU A 158 14.17 -26.14 -10.24
C LEU A 158 13.98 -27.00 -8.99
N ILE A 159 12.94 -26.70 -8.18
CA ILE A 159 12.54 -27.49 -7.01
C ILE A 159 11.75 -28.72 -7.46
N ALA A 160 10.75 -28.55 -8.33
CA ALA A 160 9.91 -29.64 -8.83
C ALA A 160 10.73 -30.76 -9.49
N GLN A 161 11.82 -30.41 -10.18
CA GLN A 161 12.70 -31.37 -10.86
C GLN A 161 13.63 -32.15 -9.89
N LYS A 162 13.82 -31.66 -8.65
CA LYS A 162 14.73 -32.25 -7.65
C LYS A 162 14.01 -32.95 -6.49
N SER A 163 12.69 -32.86 -6.43
CA SER A 163 11.83 -33.51 -5.44
C SER A 163 11.42 -34.92 -5.88
N GLY A 164 12.30 -35.90 -5.68
CA GLY A 164 11.94 -37.32 -5.68
C GLY A 164 11.31 -37.76 -4.34
N PRO A 165 10.61 -38.91 -4.27
CA PRO A 165 9.67 -39.28 -3.20
C PRO A 165 10.28 -39.61 -1.81
N LYS A 166 11.54 -39.26 -1.53
CA LYS A 166 12.22 -39.60 -0.26
C LYS A 166 13.07 -38.46 0.31
N HIS A 167 12.64 -37.20 0.20
CA HIS A 167 13.54 -36.11 0.59
C HIS A 167 12.93 -34.88 1.29
N GLU A 168 12.04 -35.09 2.25
CA GLU A 168 11.53 -33.98 3.10
C GLU A 168 12.60 -33.35 4.02
N SER A 169 13.79 -33.96 4.15
CA SER A 169 14.90 -33.43 4.96
C SER A 169 16.22 -33.33 4.18
N CYS A 170 16.19 -32.89 2.92
CA CYS A 170 17.44 -32.64 2.17
C CYS A 170 18.03 -31.26 2.48
N PRO A 171 19.35 -31.16 2.72
CA PRO A 171 20.07 -29.90 2.58
C PRO A 171 19.77 -29.18 1.25
N ILE A 172 19.58 -29.93 0.15
CA ILE A 172 19.31 -29.39 -1.19
C ILE A 172 17.95 -28.68 -1.29
N VAL A 173 16.91 -29.22 -0.64
CA VAL A 173 15.56 -28.61 -0.62
C VAL A 173 15.57 -27.34 0.23
N ARG A 174 16.25 -27.39 1.38
CA ARG A 174 16.43 -26.23 2.26
C ARG A 174 17.16 -25.08 1.55
N ASP A 175 18.24 -25.39 0.83
CA ASP A 175 18.98 -24.40 0.06
C ASP A 175 18.16 -23.81 -1.09
N ALA A 176 17.33 -24.62 -1.75
CA ALA A 176 16.44 -24.15 -2.80
C ALA A 176 15.34 -23.23 -2.26
N LEU A 177 14.71 -23.59 -1.13
CA LEU A 177 13.75 -22.74 -0.43
C LEU A 177 14.38 -21.42 0.03
N LYS A 178 15.61 -21.46 0.54
CA LYS A 178 16.34 -20.24 0.92
C LYS A 178 16.53 -19.30 -0.28
N LYS A 179 16.90 -19.83 -1.45
CA LYS A 179 17.04 -19.04 -2.69
C LYS A 179 15.71 -18.45 -3.16
N ILE A 180 14.61 -19.20 -3.04
CA ILE A 180 13.26 -18.67 -3.33
C ILE A 180 12.92 -17.54 -2.37
N ASN A 181 13.10 -17.72 -1.07
CA ASN A 181 12.81 -16.68 -0.08
C ASN A 181 13.63 -15.42 -0.35
N GLN A 182 14.92 -15.55 -0.68
CA GLN A 182 15.77 -14.41 -1.07
C GLN A 182 15.23 -13.67 -2.29
N ALA A 183 14.80 -14.39 -3.31
CA ALA A 183 14.22 -13.79 -4.51
C ALA A 183 12.86 -13.13 -4.23
N MET A 184 12.02 -13.74 -3.38
CA MET A 184 10.77 -13.14 -2.92
C MET A 184 11.01 -11.85 -2.12
N VAL A 185 12.07 -11.81 -1.29
CA VAL A 185 12.47 -10.59 -0.56
C VAL A 185 12.87 -9.51 -1.55
N SER A 186 13.74 -9.81 -2.53
CA SER A 186 14.15 -8.85 -3.57
C SER A 186 12.95 -8.28 -4.31
N SER A 187 12.04 -9.14 -4.79
CA SER A 187 10.85 -8.70 -5.51
C SER A 187 9.92 -7.85 -4.64
N MET A 188 9.80 -8.18 -3.34
CA MET A 188 9.03 -7.37 -2.41
C MET A 188 9.67 -5.99 -2.17
N GLU A 189 10.99 -5.93 -2.00
CA GLU A 189 11.73 -4.66 -1.86
C GLU A 189 11.55 -3.78 -3.11
N GLU A 190 11.73 -4.35 -4.30
CA GLU A 190 11.53 -3.63 -5.57
C GLU A 190 10.08 -3.15 -5.72
N ALA A 191 9.10 -3.96 -5.33
CA ALA A 191 7.69 -3.57 -5.34
C ALA A 191 7.36 -2.45 -4.33
N ASP A 192 7.98 -2.47 -3.16
CA ASP A 192 7.81 -1.42 -2.16
C ASP A 192 8.45 -0.09 -2.59
N ILE A 193 9.64 -0.15 -3.20
CA ILE A 193 10.29 1.01 -3.83
C ILE A 193 9.38 1.59 -4.92
N LEU A 194 8.80 0.75 -5.78
CA LEU A 194 7.87 1.20 -6.81
C LEU A 194 6.65 1.89 -6.20
N ARG A 195 6.03 1.32 -5.16
CA ARG A 195 4.89 1.94 -4.45
C ARG A 195 5.27 3.31 -3.87
N GLN A 196 6.42 3.40 -3.22
CA GLN A 196 6.92 4.65 -2.63
C GLN A 196 7.14 5.72 -3.68
N ASN A 197 7.86 5.38 -4.75
CA ASN A 197 8.16 6.32 -5.83
C ASN A 197 6.88 6.79 -6.52
N THR A 198 5.94 5.89 -6.81
CA THR A 198 4.65 6.26 -7.40
C THR A 198 3.89 7.25 -6.52
N VAL A 199 3.81 7.01 -5.21
CA VAL A 199 3.12 7.93 -4.29
C VAL A 199 3.83 9.29 -4.23
N LYS A 200 5.17 9.31 -4.14
CA LYS A 200 5.97 10.54 -4.14
C LYS A 200 5.74 11.36 -5.41
N GLU A 201 5.79 10.71 -6.57
CA GLU A 201 5.59 11.37 -7.86
C GLU A 201 4.15 11.89 -8.00
N ILE A 202 3.13 11.10 -7.59
CA ILE A 202 1.73 11.58 -7.55
C ILE A 202 1.61 12.83 -6.69
N ILE A 203 2.14 12.82 -5.47
CA ILE A 203 2.08 13.98 -4.56
C ILE A 203 2.78 15.20 -5.16
N SER A 204 3.90 15.01 -5.88
CA SER A 204 4.62 16.11 -6.54
C SER A 204 3.85 16.73 -7.71
N ILE A 205 3.00 15.95 -8.39
CA ILE A 205 2.13 16.43 -9.49
C ILE A 205 0.90 17.15 -8.94
N LEU A 206 0.38 16.67 -7.81
CA LEU A 206 -0.81 17.21 -7.16
C LEU A 206 -0.51 18.51 -6.41
N LYS A 207 -1.51 19.40 -6.32
CA LYS A 207 -1.46 20.53 -5.37
C LYS A 207 -1.51 19.98 -3.94
N PRO A 208 -0.98 20.72 -2.93
CA PRO A 208 -0.99 20.26 -1.52
C PRO A 208 -2.36 19.77 -1.05
N MET A 209 -3.43 20.49 -1.43
CA MET A 209 -4.82 20.10 -1.16
C MET A 209 -5.22 18.75 -1.77
N GLN A 210 -4.90 18.56 -3.05
CA GLN A 210 -5.20 17.32 -3.77
C GLN A 210 -4.40 16.15 -3.18
N ALA A 211 -3.13 16.37 -2.85
CA ALA A 211 -2.30 15.37 -2.19
C ALA A 211 -2.88 14.95 -0.84
N LEU A 212 -3.39 15.89 -0.04
CA LEU A 212 -4.03 15.61 1.24
C LEU A 212 -5.31 14.75 1.06
N ASP A 213 -6.19 15.14 0.15
CA ASP A 213 -7.44 14.42 -0.15
C ASP A 213 -7.14 13.00 -0.69
N PHE A 214 -6.12 12.86 -1.54
CA PHE A 214 -5.63 11.57 -2.02
C PHE A 214 -5.13 10.70 -0.86
N MET A 215 -4.26 11.22 0.01
CA MET A 215 -3.71 10.49 1.15
C MET A 215 -4.79 10.05 2.14
N ALA A 216 -5.76 10.92 2.44
CA ALA A 216 -6.89 10.58 3.29
C ALA A 216 -7.75 9.47 2.69
N SER A 217 -8.05 9.55 1.39
CA SER A 217 -8.85 8.55 0.69
C SER A 217 -8.12 7.20 0.59
N ALA A 218 -6.81 7.21 0.34
CA ALA A 218 -5.98 6.02 0.32
C ALA A 218 -5.95 5.31 1.68
N LYS A 219 -5.84 6.08 2.77
CA LYS A 219 -5.89 5.53 4.14
C LYS A 219 -7.27 4.96 4.48
N LYS A 220 -8.37 5.66 4.13
CA LYS A 220 -9.74 5.16 4.31
C LYS A 220 -9.97 3.85 3.57
N LEU A 221 -9.54 3.76 2.31
CA LEU A 221 -9.66 2.54 1.51
C LEU A 221 -8.91 1.36 2.16
N ARG A 222 -7.71 1.60 2.68
CA ARG A 222 -6.95 0.56 3.38
C ARG A 222 -7.60 0.14 4.71
N GLN A 223 -8.20 1.09 5.45
CA GLN A 223 -8.90 0.77 6.69
C GLN A 223 -10.18 -0.04 6.43
N ALA A 224 -10.96 0.30 5.40
CA ALA A 224 -12.17 -0.43 5.03
C ALA A 224 -11.85 -1.90 4.72
N ARG A 225 -10.80 -2.16 3.94
CA ARG A 225 -10.31 -3.52 3.63
C ARG A 225 -9.84 -4.29 4.87
N GLY A 226 -9.33 -3.59 5.89
CA GLY A 226 -8.94 -4.20 7.16
C GLY A 226 -10.16 -4.64 7.98
N LYS A 227 -11.16 -3.76 8.15
CA LYS A 227 -12.37 -4.05 8.93
C LYS A 227 -13.21 -5.21 8.35
N GLU A 228 -13.30 -5.30 7.03
CA GLU A 228 -13.92 -6.46 6.37
C GLU A 228 -13.17 -7.76 6.68
N SER A 229 -11.84 -7.70 6.80
CA SER A 229 -11.02 -8.86 7.18
C SER A 229 -11.27 -9.30 8.61
N ASP A 230 -11.35 -8.37 9.56
CA ASP A 230 -11.62 -8.68 10.97
C ASP A 230 -12.99 -9.33 11.16
N ASN A 231 -14.02 -8.84 10.45
CA ASN A 231 -15.36 -9.41 10.45
C ASN A 231 -15.41 -10.82 9.85
N ASP A 232 -14.75 -11.05 8.71
CA ASP A 232 -14.72 -12.36 8.05
C ASP A 232 -13.93 -13.42 8.86
N HIS A 233 -12.95 -12.98 9.66
CA HIS A 233 -12.07 -13.87 10.43
C HIS A 233 -12.48 -14.01 11.90
N GLY A 234 -13.60 -13.38 12.32
CA GLY A 234 -14.09 -13.42 13.69
C GLY A 234 -13.10 -12.86 14.72
N ARG A 235 -12.22 -11.94 14.31
CA ARG A 235 -11.25 -11.28 15.21
C ARG A 235 -11.91 -10.03 15.76
N HIS A 236 -12.55 -10.16 16.92
CA HIS A 236 -13.02 -9.04 17.75
C HIS A 236 -12.09 -8.83 18.94
#